data_AF-A0A4R5DXC1-F1
#
_entry.id   AF-A0A4R5DXC1-F1
#
_cell.length_a   1.000
_cell.length_b   1.000
_cell.length_c   1.000
_cell.angle_alpha   90.00
_cell.angle_beta   90.00
_cell.angle_gamma   90.00
#
_symmetry.space_group_name_H-M   'P 1'
#
loop_
_entity.id
_entity.type
_entity.pdbx_description
1 polymer ?
#
loop_
_entity_poly.entity_id
_entity_poly.type
_entity_poly.pdbx_seq_one_letter_code
_entity_poly.pdbx_strand_id
1 'polypeptide(L)'
;MINVKTSVGLPLVQGKNLTGFSNTEEIAVNLADIVPFSLETELKRLGANYSNGADWGVHTVQDGLLITGQNPASSQATAQMLLSAMTMSNALKNQELELGE
;
A
#
# COMPACT_ATOMS: atom_id res chain seq x y z
N MET A 1 -7.03 -5.34 3.26
CA MET A 1 -7.39 -4.64 2.00
C MET A 1 -8.19 -5.52 1.02
N ILE A 2 -7.92 -6.83 0.95
CA ILE A 2 -8.59 -7.76 0.03
C ILE A 2 -10.12 -7.87 0.17
N ASN A 3 -10.67 -7.50 1.33
CA ASN A 3 -12.11 -7.57 1.62
C ASN A 3 -12.82 -6.21 1.58
N VAL A 4 -12.10 -5.13 1.24
CA VAL A 4 -12.67 -3.79 1.25
C VAL A 4 -13.22 -3.45 -0.12
N LYS A 5 -14.41 -2.87 -0.16
CA LYS A 5 -15.10 -2.47 -1.39
C LYS A 5 -15.40 -0.97 -1.37
N THR A 6 -15.45 -0.38 -2.55
CA THR A 6 -15.95 0.98 -2.79
C THR A 6 -17.46 1.05 -2.53
N SER A 7 -18.01 2.27 -2.51
CA SER A 7 -19.47 2.49 -2.36
C SER A 7 -20.31 1.83 -3.46
N VAL A 8 -19.70 1.56 -4.62
CA VAL A 8 -20.34 0.86 -5.76
C VAL A 8 -20.04 -0.65 -5.77
N GLY A 9 -19.42 -1.19 -4.70
CA GLY A 9 -19.21 -2.63 -4.51
C GLY A 9 -17.98 -3.22 -5.21
N LEU A 10 -17.19 -2.42 -5.93
CA LEU A 10 -15.93 -2.86 -6.56
C LEU A 10 -14.81 -3.00 -5.51
N PRO A 11 -13.86 -3.94 -5.67
CA PRO A 11 -12.70 -4.04 -4.79
C PRO A 11 -11.97 -2.70 -4.67
N LEU A 12 -11.65 -2.27 -3.44
CA LEU A 12 -10.98 -0.99 -3.20
C LEU A 12 -9.62 -0.90 -3.90
N VAL A 13 -8.95 -2.03 -4.06
CA VAL A 13 -7.60 -2.14 -4.64
C VAL A 13 -7.59 -2.17 -6.16
N GLN A 14 -8.75 -2.25 -6.82
CA GLN A 14 -8.83 -2.35 -8.26
C GLN A 14 -8.20 -1.12 -8.92
N GLY A 15 -7.21 -1.35 -9.78
CA GLY A 15 -6.45 -0.31 -10.49
C GLY A 15 -5.48 0.50 -9.63
N LYS A 16 -5.31 0.17 -8.34
CA LYS A 16 -4.40 0.88 -7.43
C LYS A 16 -2.99 0.34 -7.49
N ASN A 17 -2.01 1.24 -7.50
CA ASN A 17 -0.60 0.90 -7.31
C ASN A 17 -0.33 0.66 -5.83
N LEU A 18 0.19 -0.52 -5.50
CA LEU A 18 0.46 -0.89 -4.12
C LEU A 18 1.54 -1.96 -4.03
N THR A 19 2.00 -2.19 -2.80
CA THR A 19 2.85 -3.33 -2.45
C THR A 19 2.32 -4.02 -1.19
N GLY A 20 2.99 -5.09 -0.79
CA GLY A 20 2.74 -5.93 0.37
C GLY A 20 3.70 -7.11 0.32
N PHE A 21 3.68 -7.97 1.34
CA PHE A 21 4.61 -9.10 1.42
C PHE A 21 4.56 -9.96 0.15
N SER A 22 5.72 -10.26 -0.42
CA SER A 22 5.79 -10.95 -1.71
C SER A 22 5.58 -12.45 -1.57
N ASN A 23 5.21 -13.09 -2.67
CA ASN A 23 5.15 -14.55 -2.73
C ASN A 23 6.51 -15.20 -2.45
N THR A 24 7.60 -14.59 -2.90
CA THR A 24 8.95 -15.09 -2.69
C THR A 24 9.37 -14.99 -1.23
N GLU A 25 9.02 -13.90 -0.54
CA GLU A 25 9.24 -13.77 0.90
C GLU A 25 8.39 -14.77 1.70
N GLU A 26 7.14 -15.01 1.30
CA GLU A 26 6.23 -15.98 1.94
C GLU A 26 6.70 -17.43 1.81
N ILE A 27 7.25 -17.80 0.65
CA ILE A 27 7.92 -19.09 0.43
C ILE A 27 9.17 -19.19 1.29
N ALA A 28 10.00 -18.13 1.34
CA ALA A 28 11.26 -18.13 2.07
C ALA A 28 11.09 -18.30 3.61
N VAL A 29 9.92 -17.94 4.15
CA VAL A 29 9.60 -18.16 5.58
C VAL A 29 8.81 -19.45 5.85
N ASN A 30 8.64 -20.31 4.84
CA ASN A 30 7.89 -21.56 4.92
C ASN A 30 6.44 -21.37 5.44
N LEU A 31 5.82 -20.22 5.16
CA LEU A 31 4.43 -19.96 5.57
C LEU A 31 3.43 -20.23 4.45
N ALA A 32 3.89 -20.48 3.21
CA ALA A 32 3.03 -20.67 2.04
C ALA A 32 1.94 -21.75 2.22
N ASP A 33 2.26 -22.86 2.90
CA ASP A 33 1.30 -23.95 3.16
C ASP A 33 0.44 -23.74 4.43
N ILE A 34 0.74 -22.69 5.21
CA ILE A 34 0.05 -22.36 6.47
C ILE A 34 -0.98 -21.26 6.25
N VAL A 35 -0.68 -20.29 5.38
CA VAL A 35 -1.58 -19.17 5.11
C VAL A 35 -2.74 -19.63 4.22
N PRO A 36 -3.97 -19.13 4.47
CA PRO A 36 -5.15 -19.55 3.70
C PRO A 36 -5.15 -19.00 2.25
N PHE A 37 -4.29 -18.04 1.96
CA PHE A 37 -4.10 -17.44 0.63
C PHE A 37 -2.78 -16.67 0.61
N SER A 38 -2.21 -16.49 -0.58
CA SER A 38 -1.08 -15.60 -0.80
C SER A 38 -1.56 -14.16 -1.03
N LEU A 39 -0.97 -13.21 -0.31
CA LEU A 39 -1.41 -11.81 -0.34
C LEU A 39 -1.20 -11.17 -1.71
N GLU A 40 0.00 -11.31 -2.29
CA GLU A 40 0.32 -10.78 -3.62
C GLU A 40 -0.62 -11.33 -4.70
N THR A 41 -0.88 -12.65 -4.68
CA THR A 41 -1.77 -13.29 -5.66
C THR A 41 -3.18 -12.74 -5.55
N GLU A 42 -3.70 -12.61 -4.32
CA GLU A 42 -5.05 -12.11 -4.12
C GLU A 42 -5.20 -10.63 -4.49
N LEU A 43 -4.20 -9.80 -4.21
CA LEU A 43 -4.18 -8.40 -4.63
C LEU A 43 -4.20 -8.29 -6.17
N LYS A 44 -3.37 -9.07 -6.87
CA LYS A 44 -3.37 -9.13 -8.33
C LYS A 44 -4.71 -9.62 -8.88
N ARG A 45 -5.30 -10.66 -8.28
CA ARG A 45 -6.62 -11.19 -8.68
C ARG A 45 -7.74 -10.16 -8.56
N LEU A 46 -7.67 -9.29 -7.55
CA LEU A 46 -8.61 -8.18 -7.35
C LEU A 46 -8.33 -6.96 -8.26
N GLY A 47 -7.35 -7.05 -9.15
CA GLY A 47 -7.02 -6.02 -10.15
C GLY A 47 -6.08 -4.94 -9.64
N ALA A 48 -5.33 -5.16 -8.57
CA ALA A 48 -4.30 -4.23 -8.13
C ALA A 48 -3.07 -4.24 -9.06
N ASN A 49 -2.46 -3.08 -9.25
CA ASN A 49 -1.15 -2.93 -9.89
C ASN A 49 -0.06 -3.18 -8.85
N TYR A 50 0.11 -4.45 -8.47
CA TYR A 50 1.07 -4.85 -7.45
C TYR A 50 2.53 -4.74 -7.94
N SER A 51 3.41 -4.23 -7.08
CA SER A 51 4.87 -4.24 -7.29
C SER A 51 5.61 -4.62 -6.01
N ASN A 52 6.80 -5.18 -6.16
CA ASN A 52 7.72 -5.49 -5.07
C ASN A 52 9.16 -5.09 -5.44
N GLY A 53 9.97 -4.85 -4.43
CA GLY A 53 11.42 -4.77 -4.53
C GLY A 53 12.07 -6.13 -4.25
N ALA A 54 13.38 -6.12 -4.02
CA ALA A 54 14.09 -7.32 -3.57
C ALA A 54 13.54 -7.81 -2.23
N ASP A 55 13.48 -9.13 -2.04
CA ASP A 55 13.11 -9.75 -0.77
C ASP A 55 13.92 -9.16 0.38
N TRP A 56 13.25 -8.85 1.50
CA TRP A 56 13.80 -8.22 2.70
C TRP A 56 14.32 -6.79 2.51
N GLY A 57 14.31 -6.27 1.29
CA GLY A 57 14.66 -4.90 0.96
C GLY A 57 13.55 -3.91 1.32
N VAL A 58 13.89 -2.63 1.32
CA VAL A 58 12.91 -1.55 1.52
C VAL A 58 12.17 -1.29 0.21
N HIS A 59 10.85 -1.40 0.23
CA HIS A 59 9.98 -1.00 -0.88
C HIS A 59 8.66 -0.44 -0.37
N THR A 60 8.32 0.75 -0.83
CA THR A 60 7.11 1.47 -0.43
C THR A 60 6.44 2.10 -1.64
N VAL A 61 5.11 2.08 -1.66
CA VAL A 61 4.30 2.62 -2.77
C VAL A 61 3.25 3.56 -2.20
N GLN A 62 3.08 4.71 -2.86
CA GLN A 62 1.99 5.65 -2.61
C GLN A 62 1.17 5.89 -3.89
N ASP A 63 -0.14 5.69 -3.78
CA ASP A 63 -1.16 5.98 -4.79
C ASP A 63 -2.20 6.91 -4.16
N GLY A 64 -2.01 8.22 -4.33
CA GLY A 64 -2.80 9.23 -3.63
C GLY A 64 -2.68 9.09 -2.11
N LEU A 65 -3.79 8.70 -1.46
CA LEU A 65 -3.87 8.47 -0.01
C LEU A 65 -3.55 7.03 0.41
N LEU A 66 -3.43 6.10 -0.54
CA LEU A 66 -3.05 4.73 -0.24
C LEU A 66 -1.53 4.64 -0.14
N ILE A 67 -1.02 4.35 1.05
CA ILE A 67 0.41 4.15 1.32
C ILE A 67 0.60 2.71 1.79
N THR A 68 1.52 1.99 1.16
CA THR A 68 1.82 0.58 1.45
C THR A 68 3.32 0.33 1.51
N GLY A 69 3.74 -0.63 2.34
CA GLY A 69 5.11 -1.10 2.46
C GLY A 69 5.17 -2.62 2.33
N GLN A 70 6.24 -3.13 1.72
CA GLN A 70 6.34 -4.55 1.37
C GLN A 70 6.48 -5.44 2.61
N ASN A 71 7.41 -5.10 3.50
CA ASN A 71 7.87 -5.97 4.58
C ASN A 71 8.29 -5.15 5.82
N PRO A 72 8.72 -5.78 6.93
CA PRO A 72 9.14 -5.04 8.13
C PRO A 72 10.25 -4.01 7.91
N ALA A 73 11.20 -4.27 7.00
CA ALA A 73 12.27 -3.31 6.67
C ALA A 73 11.70 -2.01 6.08
N SER A 74 10.54 -2.09 5.44
CA SER A 74 9.85 -0.96 4.82
C SER A 74 9.09 -0.07 5.82
N SER A 75 9.02 -0.43 7.10
CA SER A 75 8.21 0.26 8.11
C SER A 75 8.58 1.74 8.28
N GLN A 76 9.88 2.04 8.41
CA GLN A 76 10.34 3.41 8.61
C GLN A 76 10.04 4.30 7.40
N ALA A 77 10.32 3.81 6.19
CA ALA A 77 10.03 4.54 4.96
C ALA A 77 8.52 4.78 4.79
N THR A 78 7.69 3.78 5.09
CA THR A 78 6.23 3.88 5.04
C THR A 78 5.72 4.97 5.99
N ALA A 79 6.24 5.01 7.22
CA ALA A 79 5.88 6.03 8.21
C ALA A 79 6.31 7.44 7.78
N GLN A 80 7.51 7.58 7.20
CA GLN A 80 7.98 8.87 6.68
C GLN A 80 7.09 9.38 5.54
N MET A 81 6.67 8.50 4.62
CA MET A 81 5.74 8.87 3.55
C MET A 81 4.39 9.35 4.10
N LEU A 82 3.87 8.69 5.12
CA LEU A 82 2.63 9.10 5.79
C LEU A 82 2.74 10.50 6.40
N LEU A 83 3.81 10.76 7.16
CA LEU A 83 4.04 12.07 7.80
C LEU A 83 4.16 13.19 6.77
N SER A 84 4.88 12.93 5.66
CA SER A 84 4.97 13.87 4.55
C SER A 84 3.60 14.13 3.92
N ALA A 85 2.81 13.09 3.64
CA ALA A 85 1.47 13.23 3.06
C ALA A 85 0.51 14.05 3.96
N MET A 86 0.56 13.83 5.28
CA MET A 86 -0.25 14.59 6.24
C MET A 86 0.18 16.06 6.32
N THR A 87 1.49 16.32 6.33
CA THR A 87 2.02 17.68 6.41
C THR A 87 1.69 18.49 5.15
N MET A 88 1.83 17.88 3.97
CA MET A 88 1.44 18.50 2.70
C MET A 88 -0.06 18.79 2.65
N SER A 89 -0.91 17.89 3.14
CA SER A 89 -2.36 18.13 3.21
C SER A 89 -2.72 19.32 4.10
N ASN A 90 -2.00 19.52 5.21
CA ASN A 90 -2.22 20.67 6.10
C ASN A 90 -1.77 21.97 5.43
N ALA A 91 -0.62 21.97 4.74
CA ALA A 91 -0.12 23.14 4.03
C ALA A 91 -1.09 23.60 2.93
N LEU A 92 -1.61 22.67 2.13
CA LEU A 92 -2.58 22.98 1.07
C LEU A 92 -3.89 23.56 1.62
N LYS A 93 -4.42 22.98 2.72
CA LYS A 93 -5.63 23.50 3.38
C LYS A 93 -5.42 24.92 3.92
N ASN A 94 -4.26 25.20 4.51
CA ASN A 94 -3.95 26.52 5.03
C ASN A 94 -3.83 27.56 3.89
N GLN A 95 -3.24 27.17 2.76
CA GLN A 95 -3.13 28.03 1.58
C GLN A 95 -4.48 28.33 0.93
N GLU A 96 -5.41 27.36 0.87
CA GLU A 96 -6.78 27.59 0.37
C GLU A 96 -7.58 28.56 1.26
N LEU A 97 -7.36 28.53 2.58
CA LEU A 97 -7.97 29.48 3.53
C LEU A 97 -7.44 30.91 3.36
N GLU A 98 -6.14 31.08 3.07
CA GLU A 98 -5.52 32.40 2.88
C GLU A 98 -5.89 33.06 1.54
N LEU A 99 -6.25 32.28 0.52
CA LEU A 99 -6.62 32.78 -0.81
C LEU A 99 -8.13 32.98 -1.01
N GLY A 100 -8.94 32.56 -0.03
CA GLY A 100 -10.40 32.65 -0.04
C GLY A 100 -11.00 33.88 0.65
N GLU A 101 -10.16 34.78 1.19
CA GLU A 101 -10.52 36.11 1.69
C GLU A 101 -10.13 37.20 0.67
#